data_AF-A0A951JSS4-F1
#
_entry.id   AF-A0A951JSS4-F1
#
_cell.length_a   1.000
_cell.length_b   1.000
_cell.length_c   1.000
_cell.angle_alpha   90.00
_cell.angle_beta   90.00
_cell.angle_gamma   90.00
#
_symmetry.space_group_name_H-M   'P 1'
#
loop_
_entity.id
_entity.type
_entity.pdbx_description
1 polymer ?
#
loop_
_entity_poly.entity_id
_entity_poly.type
_entity_poly.pdbx_seq_one_letter_code
_entity_poly.pdbx_strand_id
1 'polypeptide(L)'
;MTCILERMASQRLNITLDDEHASKLARLASRVHVNEGTLARSLLSSALDDADPDPDTVVAVLDGIDRAWERAQLGRRQAAEDDTVDLDDL
;
A
#
# COMPACT_ATOMS: atom_id res chain seq x y z
N MET A 1 16.18 27.17 -3.81
CA MET A 1 14.82 26.74 -4.16
C MET A 1 14.94 25.44 -4.93
N THR A 2 15.08 24.35 -4.18
CA THR A 2 15.50 23.04 -4.70
C THR A 2 14.24 22.26 -5.08
N CYS A 3 14.02 22.09 -6.38
CA CYS A 3 12.92 21.28 -6.88
C CYS A 3 13.26 19.80 -6.62
N ILE A 4 12.49 19.16 -5.76
CA ILE A 4 12.61 17.74 -5.45
C ILE A 4 12.06 16.98 -6.66
N LEU A 5 12.94 16.42 -7.47
CA LEU A 5 12.58 15.43 -8.48
C LEU A 5 12.12 14.17 -7.73
N GLU A 6 10.81 14.06 -7.51
CA GLU A 6 10.16 12.81 -7.16
C GLU A 6 10.61 11.75 -8.16
N ARG A 7 11.34 10.77 -7.65
CA ARG A 7 11.94 9.71 -8.45
C ARG A 7 10.79 8.84 -8.96
N MET A 8 10.25 9.15 -10.14
CA MET A 8 9.29 8.32 -10.87
C MET A 8 9.98 7.01 -11.26
N ALA A 9 10.11 6.09 -10.30
CA ALA A 9 10.62 4.77 -10.50
C ALA A 9 9.62 4.00 -11.38
N SER A 10 9.83 4.05 -12.70
CA SER A 10 9.06 3.25 -13.64
C SER A 10 9.46 1.78 -13.49
N GLN A 11 8.75 1.05 -12.64
CA GLN A 11 8.89 -0.39 -12.53
C GLN A 11 8.12 -1.06 -13.66
N ARG A 12 8.81 -1.85 -14.47
CA ARG A 12 8.18 -2.66 -15.52
C ARG A 12 7.84 -4.03 -14.93
N LEU A 13 6.56 -4.29 -14.75
CA LEU A 13 6.04 -5.57 -14.28
C LEU A 13 5.48 -6.33 -15.49
N ASN A 14 5.94 -7.56 -15.71
CA ASN A 14 5.32 -8.48 -16.64
C ASN A 14 4.32 -9.32 -15.85
N ILE A 15 3.04 -9.20 -16.17
CA ILE A 15 1.96 -9.91 -15.50
C ILE A 15 1.37 -10.88 -16.52
N THR A 16 1.32 -12.15 -16.17
CA THR A 16 0.60 -13.16 -16.95
C THR A 16 -0.80 -13.26 -16.38
N LEU A 17 -1.81 -13.10 -17.24
CA LEU A 17 -3.21 -13.31 -16.89
C LEU A 17 -3.65 -14.68 -17.39
N ASP A 18 -4.49 -15.34 -16.62
CA ASP A 18 -5.18 -16.54 -17.09
C ASP A 18 -6.20 -16.18 -18.19
N ASP A 19 -6.58 -17.15 -19.02
CA ASP A 19 -7.37 -16.91 -20.25
C ASP A 19 -8.71 -16.21 -19.97
N GLU A 20 -9.34 -16.52 -18.83
CA GLU A 20 -10.58 -15.89 -18.38
C GLU A 20 -10.39 -14.38 -18.08
N HIS A 21 -9.31 -14.05 -17.37
CA HIS A 21 -9.01 -12.67 -16.97
C HIS A 21 -8.52 -11.84 -18.16
N ALA A 22 -7.71 -12.43 -19.05
CA ALA A 22 -7.29 -11.81 -20.29
C ALA A 22 -8.49 -11.46 -21.18
N SER A 23 -9.44 -12.39 -21.32
CA SER A 23 -10.68 -12.16 -22.07
C SER A 23 -11.53 -11.04 -21.44
N LYS A 24 -11.61 -10.99 -20.12
CA LYS A 24 -12.34 -9.93 -19.40
C LYS A 24 -11.68 -8.56 -19.59
N LEU A 25 -10.34 -8.49 -19.54
CA LEU A 25 -9.58 -7.28 -19.79
C LEU A 25 -9.78 -6.79 -21.23
N ALA A 26 -9.67 -7.65 -22.23
CA ALA A 26 -9.87 -7.31 -23.64
C ALA A 26 -11.28 -6.74 -23.87
N ARG A 27 -12.33 -7.37 -23.33
CA ARG A 27 -13.71 -6.86 -23.42
C ARG A 27 -13.90 -5.51 -22.73
N LEU A 28 -13.17 -5.23 -21.65
CA LEU A 28 -13.25 -3.93 -20.97
C LEU A 28 -12.49 -2.87 -21.78
N ALA A 29 -11.31 -3.20 -22.27
CA ALA A 29 -10.49 -2.33 -23.12
C ALA A 29 -11.25 -1.91 -24.39
N SER A 30 -11.93 -2.85 -25.07
CA SER A 30 -12.75 -2.55 -26.24
C SER A 30 -13.93 -1.63 -25.93
N ARG A 31 -14.57 -1.77 -24.76
CA ARG A 31 -15.71 -0.91 -24.38
C ARG A 31 -15.28 0.51 -24.04
N VAL A 32 -14.13 0.65 -23.38
CA VAL A 32 -13.59 1.96 -22.95
C VAL A 32 -12.75 2.61 -24.07
N HIS A 33 -12.50 1.92 -25.19
CA HIS A 33 -11.66 2.38 -26.31
C HIS A 33 -10.23 2.75 -25.89
N VAL A 34 -9.68 1.99 -24.95
CA VAL A 34 -8.33 2.20 -24.40
C VAL A 34 -7.48 0.96 -24.66
N ASN A 35 -6.18 1.14 -24.84
CA ASN A 35 -5.24 0.03 -24.97
C ASN A 35 -5.28 -0.84 -23.70
N GLU A 36 -5.28 -2.16 -23.86
CA GLU A 36 -5.30 -3.13 -22.75
C GLU A 36 -4.22 -2.84 -21.71
N GLY A 37 -3.01 -2.47 -22.13
CA GLY A 37 -1.92 -2.13 -21.20
C GLY A 37 -2.19 -0.87 -20.37
N THR A 38 -2.86 0.13 -20.94
CA THR A 38 -3.25 1.36 -20.24
C THR A 38 -4.39 1.08 -19.26
N LEU A 39 -5.38 0.28 -19.68
CA LEU A 39 -6.47 -0.12 -18.80
C LEU A 39 -5.99 -1.01 -17.66
N ALA A 40 -5.10 -1.97 -17.93
CA ALA A 40 -4.50 -2.84 -16.92
C ALA A 40 -3.72 -2.03 -15.87
N ARG A 41 -2.96 -1.02 -16.29
CA ARG A 41 -2.26 -0.11 -15.37
C ARG A 41 -3.23 0.64 -14.47
N SER A 42 -4.29 1.20 -15.04
CA SER A 42 -5.29 1.96 -14.27
C SER A 42 -6.04 1.06 -13.28
N LEU A 43 -6.41 -0.15 -13.71
CA LEU A 43 -7.06 -1.13 -12.84
C LEU A 43 -6.14 -1.60 -11.72
N LEU A 44 -4.86 -1.84 -12.02
CA LEU A 44 -3.86 -2.22 -11.02
C LEU A 44 -3.62 -1.08 -10.02
N SER A 45 -3.53 0.18 -10.47
CA SER A 45 -3.40 1.34 -9.59
C SER A 45 -4.60 1.44 -8.66
N SER A 46 -5.82 1.40 -9.21
CA SER A 46 -7.04 1.46 -8.42
C SER A 46 -7.17 0.29 -7.44
N ALA A 47 -6.74 -0.91 -7.82
CA ALA A 47 -6.74 -2.07 -6.94
C ALA A 47 -5.69 -1.97 -5.83
N LEU A 48 -4.57 -1.28 -6.07
CA LEU A 48 -3.57 -0.98 -5.05
C LEU A 48 -4.04 0.12 -4.10
N ASP A 49 -4.78 1.11 -4.62
CA ASP A 49 -5.39 2.18 -3.82
C ASP A 49 -6.56 1.66 -2.96
N ASP A 50 -7.36 0.72 -3.49
CA ASP A 50 -8.44 0.04 -2.77
C ASP A 50 -7.93 -1.08 -1.84
N ALA A 51 -6.72 -1.57 -2.06
CA ALA A 51 -6.02 -2.44 -1.12
C ALA A 51 -5.54 -1.59 0.08
N ASP A 52 -6.50 -1.06 0.83
CA ASP A 52 -6.27 -0.50 2.16
C ASP A 52 -5.52 -1.57 2.98
N PRO A 53 -4.43 -1.24 3.70
CA PRO A 53 -3.86 -2.13 4.70
C PRO A 53 -4.91 -2.41 5.78
N ASP A 54 -5.72 -3.44 5.52
CA ASP A 54 -6.84 -3.89 6.34
C ASP A 54 -6.40 -3.95 7.82
N PRO A 55 -7.18 -3.42 8.78
CA PRO A 55 -6.89 -3.55 10.20
C PRO A 55 -6.69 -5.02 10.64
N ASP A 56 -7.29 -6.00 9.96
CA ASP A 56 -7.02 -7.42 10.20
C ASP A 56 -5.59 -7.82 9.74
N THR A 57 -5.09 -7.19 8.67
CA THR A 57 -3.68 -7.31 8.25
C THR A 57 -2.75 -6.62 9.24
N VAL A 58 -3.13 -5.44 9.75
CA VAL A 58 -2.35 -4.73 10.78
C VAL A 58 -2.30 -5.53 12.07
N VAL A 59 -3.41 -6.12 12.51
CA VAL A 59 -3.46 -7.01 13.68
C VAL A 59 -2.60 -8.26 13.45
N ALA A 60 -2.68 -8.91 12.29
CA ALA A 60 -1.83 -10.05 11.97
C ALA A 60 -0.32 -9.69 11.94
N VAL A 61 0.03 -8.49 11.48
CA VAL A 61 1.41 -7.97 11.51
C VAL A 61 1.85 -7.68 12.94
N LEU A 62 0.99 -7.06 13.76
CA LEU A 62 1.28 -6.74 15.16
C LEU A 62 1.37 -8.01 16.02
N ASP A 63 0.53 -9.02 15.78
CA ASP A 63 0.59 -10.32 16.44
C ASP A 63 1.83 -11.14 16.01
N GLY A 64 2.42 -10.83 14.85
CA GLY A 64 3.69 -11.38 14.39
C GLY A 64 4.93 -10.76 15.05
N ILE A 65 4.79 -9.65 15.78
CA ILE A 65 5.87 -8.99 16.50
C ILE A 65 5.84 -9.43 17.95
N ASP A 66 6.87 -10.18 18.37
CA ASP A 66 7.00 -10.65 19.75
C ASP A 66 6.83 -9.50 20.75
N ARG A 67 5.81 -9.63 21.60
CA ARG A 67 5.43 -8.68 22.65
C ARG A 67 5.04 -7.28 22.16
N ALA A 68 4.50 -7.15 20.96
CA ALA A 68 4.03 -5.86 20.46
C ALA A 68 2.97 -5.23 21.36
N TRP A 69 2.05 -6.03 21.90
CA TRP A 69 1.00 -5.53 22.79
C TRP A 69 1.57 -4.97 24.09
N GLU A 70 2.51 -5.66 24.74
CA GLU A 70 3.13 -5.17 25.97
C GLU A 70 3.98 -3.92 25.73
N ARG A 71 4.67 -3.84 24.57
CA ARG A 71 5.43 -2.65 24.18
C ARG A 71 4.51 -1.45 23.90
N ALA A 72 3.41 -1.66 23.19
CA ALA A 72 2.42 -0.61 22.95
C ALA A 72 1.81 -0.11 24.27
N GLN A 73 1.52 -1.03 25.20
CA GLN A 73 0.97 -0.67 26.50
C GLN A 73 1.99 0.05 27.40
N LEU A 74 3.29 -0.27 27.26
CA LEU A 74 4.38 0.45 27.93
C LEU A 74 4.51 1.88 27.41
N GLY A 75 4.57 2.08 26.08
CA GLY A 75 4.65 3.42 25.49
C GLY A 75 3.47 4.30 25.87
N ARG A 76 2.27 3.72 25.97
CA ARG A 76 1.08 4.44 26.48
C ARG A 76 1.20 4.90 27.93
N ARG A 77 1.90 4.14 28.78
CA ARG A 77 2.14 4.55 30.18
C ARG A 77 3.21 5.62 30.27
N GLN A 78 4.30 5.47 29.53
CA GLN A 78 5.37 6.46 29.46
C GLN A 78 4.85 7.82 28.98
N ALA A 79 4.02 7.84 27.92
CA ALA A 79 3.37 9.05 27.46
C ALA A 79 2.41 9.66 28.49
N ALA A 80 1.74 8.85 29.32
CA ALA A 80 0.89 9.35 30.39
C ALA A 80 1.69 9.90 31.59
N GLU A 81 2.92 9.42 31.76
CA GLU A 81 3.86 9.83 32.80
C GLU A 81 4.81 10.96 32.33
N ASP A 82 4.60 11.48 31.11
CA ASP A 82 5.46 12.49 30.44
C ASP A 82 6.92 12.02 30.25
N ASP A 83 7.16 10.70 30.32
CA ASP A 83 8.44 10.02 30.08
C ASP A 83 8.63 9.76 28.57
N THR A 84 8.55 10.83 27.79
CA THR A 84 8.73 10.81 26.33
C THR A 84 9.60 11.98 25.89
N VAL A 85 10.32 11.83 24.78
CA VAL A 85 11.06 12.94 24.14
C VAL A 85 10.17 13.62 23.11
N ASP A 86 10.34 14.93 22.93
CA ASP A 86 9.69 15.64 21.83
C ASP A 86 10.22 15.10 20.49
N LEU A 87 9.36 15.06 19.48
CA LEU A 87 9.72 14.57 18.15
C LEU A 87 10.75 15.49 17.48
N ASP A 88 10.71 16.78 17.81
CA ASP A 88 11.68 17.76 17.33
C ASP A 88 13.06 17.63 18.00
N ASP A 89 13.14 16.90 19.12
CA ASP A 89 14.36 16.68 19.93
C ASP A 89 15.00 15.29 19.72
N LEU A 90 14.44 14.45 18.83
CA LEU A 90 14.93 13.10 18.47
C LEU A 90 16.08 13.13 17.45
#